data_AF-A0A973IZ11-F1
#
_entry.id   AF-A0A973IZ11-F1
#
_cell.length_a   1.000
_cell.length_b   1.000
_cell.length_c   1.000
_cell.angle_alpha   90.00
_cell.angle_beta   90.00
_cell.angle_gamma   90.00
#
_symmetry.space_group_name_H-M   'P 1'
#
loop_
_entity.id
_entity.type
_entity.pdbx_description
1 polymer ?
#
loop_
_entity_poly.entity_id
_entity_poly.type
_entity_poly.pdbx_seq_one_letter_code
_entity_poly.pdbx_strand_id
1 'polypeptide(L)'
;IYSVIKYRKTAFGRAVALTLVMLGIFQLSEYQICAGTNSLLWSRIGLFAITLLPVLGIYLISILNKNTYFVKIGYVIALAFGSYFLFMPKAVNDAICGGNYVIISGQEGLYGFWGYYYFGFLLLALWEAMEGIKKSAKKKVMKQILFWFIIGYLSFILPLTLVYIFIADSRNGVASIMCGFAIFFAFILALKISPLYHKIHGSSKNDLL
;
A
#
# COMPACT_ATOMS: atom_id res chain seq x y z
N ILE A 1 -13.74 7.37 5.60
CA ILE A 1 -14.96 7.06 6.40
C ILE A 1 -16.12 6.58 5.52
N TYR A 2 -16.59 7.37 4.53
CA TYR A 2 -17.70 7.00 3.64
C TYR A 2 -17.58 5.62 2.97
N SER A 3 -16.44 5.33 2.31
CA SER A 3 -16.18 4.04 1.64
C SER A 3 -16.18 2.85 2.62
N VAL A 4 -15.61 3.06 3.82
CA VAL A 4 -15.53 2.03 4.88
C VAL A 4 -16.92 1.65 5.36
N ILE A 5 -17.78 2.63 5.62
CA ILE A 5 -19.14 2.38 6.13
C ILE A 5 -20.01 1.73 5.05
N LYS A 6 -19.95 2.23 3.82
CA LYS A 6 -20.81 1.76 2.71
C LYS A 6 -20.47 0.35 2.24
N TYR A 7 -19.19 -0.03 2.25
CA TYR A 7 -18.71 -1.25 1.61
C TYR A 7 -18.16 -2.31 2.59
N ARG A 8 -18.34 -2.14 3.90
CA ARG A 8 -17.83 -3.05 4.96
C ARG A 8 -18.21 -4.53 4.82
N LYS A 9 -19.28 -4.86 4.08
CA LYS A 9 -19.80 -6.23 3.99
C LYS A 9 -19.05 -7.11 2.98
N THR A 10 -18.31 -6.53 2.03
CA THR A 10 -17.57 -7.32 1.02
C THR A 10 -16.12 -7.56 1.45
N ALA A 11 -15.51 -8.65 0.98
CA ALA A 11 -14.08 -8.90 1.21
C ALA A 11 -13.22 -7.79 0.59
N PHE A 12 -13.59 -7.32 -0.61
CA PHE A 12 -12.95 -6.19 -1.27
C PHE A 12 -13.06 -4.89 -0.46
N GLY A 13 -14.25 -4.55 0.04
CA GLY A 13 -14.44 -3.33 0.85
C GLY A 13 -13.68 -3.38 2.17
N ARG A 14 -13.57 -4.55 2.81
CA ARG A 14 -12.71 -4.76 3.99
C ARG A 14 -11.24 -4.57 3.67
N ALA A 15 -10.77 -5.10 2.54
CA ALA A 15 -9.38 -4.90 2.10
C ALA A 15 -9.09 -3.43 1.82
N VAL A 16 -9.99 -2.72 1.13
CA VAL A 16 -9.87 -1.26 0.89
C VAL A 16 -9.80 -0.51 2.22
N ALA A 17 -10.70 -0.82 3.16
CA ALA A 17 -10.70 -0.18 4.47
C ALA A 17 -9.37 -0.43 5.20
N LEU A 18 -8.86 -1.65 5.18
CA LEU A 18 -7.60 -2.02 5.82
C LEU A 18 -6.41 -1.27 5.18
N THR A 19 -6.34 -1.16 3.85
CA THR A 19 -5.32 -0.35 3.16
C THR A 19 -5.38 1.10 3.61
N LEU A 20 -6.57 1.70 3.68
CA LEU A 20 -6.75 3.09 4.12
C LEU A 20 -6.36 3.29 5.60
N VAL A 21 -6.67 2.33 6.46
CA VAL A 21 -6.25 2.38 7.87
C VAL A 21 -4.74 2.27 8.00
N MET A 22 -4.08 1.37 7.26
CA MET A 22 -2.62 1.24 7.29
C MET A 22 -1.92 2.49 6.76
N LEU A 23 -2.44 3.11 5.70
CA LEU A 23 -1.98 4.43 5.23
C LEU A 23 -2.11 5.50 6.32
N GLY A 24 -3.26 5.55 7.00
CA GLY A 24 -3.48 6.50 8.09
C GLY A 24 -2.59 6.26 9.31
N ILE A 25 -2.34 5.00 9.69
CA ILE A 25 -1.42 4.65 10.79
C ILE A 25 -0.01 5.11 10.46
N PHE A 26 0.43 4.91 9.21
CA PHE A 26 1.74 5.39 8.78
C PHE A 26 1.84 6.92 8.89
N GLN A 27 0.86 7.66 8.35
CA GLN A 27 0.82 9.13 8.44
C GLN A 27 0.79 9.63 9.89
N LEU A 28 0.03 8.97 10.77
CA LEU A 28 0.02 9.28 12.19
C LEU A 28 1.40 9.04 12.82
N SER A 29 2.08 7.96 12.42
CA SER A 29 3.42 7.65 12.89
C SER A 29 4.42 8.72 12.49
N GLU A 30 4.35 9.24 11.27
CA GLU A 30 5.20 10.35 10.81
C GLU A 30 4.98 11.61 11.64
N TYR A 31 3.72 11.98 11.87
CA TYR A 31 3.38 13.12 12.71
C TYR A 31 3.96 12.96 14.13
N GLN A 32 3.86 11.77 14.71
CA GLN A 32 4.36 11.50 16.05
C GLN A 32 5.89 11.41 16.13
N ILE A 33 6.57 11.04 15.05
CA ILE A 33 8.04 11.11 14.97
C ILE A 33 8.50 12.58 14.98
N CYS A 34 7.77 13.47 14.29
CA CYS A 34 8.16 14.87 14.15
C CYS A 34 7.72 15.78 15.32
N ALA A 35 6.51 15.57 15.85
CA ALA A 35 5.90 16.46 16.85
C ALA A 35 5.58 15.75 18.18
N GLY A 36 5.69 14.42 18.21
CA GLY A 36 5.25 13.59 19.33
C GLY A 36 6.37 13.21 20.29
N THR A 37 6.03 12.26 21.17
CA THR A 37 6.98 11.62 22.10
C THR A 37 7.25 10.18 21.64
N ASN A 38 8.46 9.67 21.91
CA ASN A 38 8.90 8.32 21.54
C ASN A 38 8.99 8.07 20.02
N SER A 39 9.81 8.83 19.32
CA SER A 39 10.06 8.71 17.86
C SER A 39 10.40 7.28 17.43
N LEU A 40 11.17 6.54 18.22
CA LEU A 40 11.52 5.14 17.94
C LEU A 40 10.31 4.20 17.93
N LEU A 41 9.37 4.36 18.87
CA LEU A 41 8.18 3.50 18.94
C LEU A 41 7.28 3.74 17.72
N TRP A 42 7.03 5.01 17.40
CA TRP A 42 6.22 5.38 16.24
C TRP A 42 6.87 4.97 14.93
N SER A 43 8.20 5.01 14.83
CA SER A 43 8.93 4.48 13.66
C SER A 43 8.69 3.00 13.45
N ARG A 44 8.68 2.19 14.52
CA ARG A 44 8.39 0.75 14.43
C ARG A 44 6.95 0.47 14.01
N ILE A 45 5.99 1.21 14.57
CA ILE A 45 4.57 1.11 14.20
C ILE A 45 4.36 1.51 12.73
N GLY A 46 5.00 2.60 12.29
CA GLY A 46 5.00 3.04 10.90
C GLY A 46 5.58 1.98 9.97
N LEU A 47 6.77 1.46 10.27
CA LEU A 47 7.42 0.41 9.49
C LEU A 47 6.56 -0.87 9.38
N PHE A 48 5.89 -1.25 10.46
CA PHE A 48 4.94 -2.36 10.44
C PHE A 48 3.78 -2.09 9.46
N ALA A 49 3.15 -0.92 9.56
CA ALA A 49 2.02 -0.54 8.72
C ALA A 49 2.40 -0.47 7.23
N ILE A 50 3.52 0.18 6.89
CA ILE A 50 3.97 0.32 5.50
C ILE A 50 4.42 -1.01 4.89
N THR A 51 4.99 -1.92 5.68
CA THR A 51 5.38 -3.25 5.21
C THR A 51 4.19 -4.09 4.75
N LEU A 52 3.01 -3.89 5.34
CA LEU A 52 1.77 -4.58 4.97
C LEU A 52 1.09 -3.98 3.73
N LEU A 53 1.34 -2.71 3.40
CA LEU A 53 0.65 -2.01 2.32
C LEU A 53 0.82 -2.66 0.93
N PRO A 54 2.03 -3.04 0.48
CA PRO A 54 2.21 -3.70 -0.82
C PRO A 54 1.42 -5.00 -0.95
N VAL A 55 1.35 -5.80 0.12
CA VAL A 55 0.60 -7.07 0.14
C VAL A 55 -0.89 -6.84 0.09
N LEU A 56 -1.40 -5.85 0.82
CA LEU A 56 -2.81 -5.45 0.73
C LEU A 56 -3.17 -4.97 -0.68
N GLY A 57 -2.25 -4.25 -1.31
CA GLY A 57 -2.36 -3.82 -2.70
C GLY A 57 -2.48 -4.97 -3.70
N ILE A 58 -1.60 -5.98 -3.61
CA ILE A 58 -1.71 -7.20 -4.42
C ILE A 58 -2.98 -7.96 -4.06
N TYR A 59 -3.34 -8.06 -2.78
CA TYR A 59 -4.55 -8.76 -2.34
C TYR A 59 -5.81 -8.17 -2.98
N LEU A 60 -5.92 -6.85 -3.08
CA LEU A 60 -7.02 -6.19 -3.78
C LEU A 60 -7.12 -6.60 -5.25
N ILE A 61 -5.99 -6.71 -5.94
CA ILE A 61 -5.93 -7.15 -7.35
C ILE A 61 -6.21 -8.66 -7.46
N SER A 62 -5.74 -9.45 -6.50
CA SER A 62 -5.96 -10.90 -6.45
C SER A 62 -7.43 -11.28 -6.35
N ILE A 63 -8.24 -10.46 -5.66
CA ILE A 63 -9.69 -10.65 -5.58
C ILE A 63 -10.34 -10.55 -6.97
N LEU A 64 -9.76 -9.73 -7.86
CA LEU A 64 -10.23 -9.55 -9.23
C LEU A 64 -9.73 -10.66 -10.16
N ASN A 65 -8.46 -11.06 -10.03
CA ASN A 65 -7.81 -12.07 -10.88
C ASN A 65 -8.03 -13.51 -10.42
N LYS A 66 -8.53 -13.73 -9.19
CA LYS A 66 -8.63 -15.03 -8.50
C LYS A 66 -7.30 -15.77 -8.31
N ASN A 67 -6.15 -15.09 -8.44
CA ASN A 67 -4.83 -15.66 -8.20
C ASN A 67 -4.32 -15.27 -6.81
N THR A 68 -4.22 -16.21 -5.87
CA THR A 68 -3.85 -15.93 -4.47
C THR A 68 -2.42 -16.34 -4.11
N TYR A 69 -1.65 -16.88 -5.05
CA TYR A 69 -0.32 -17.42 -4.77
C TYR A 69 0.65 -16.36 -4.22
N PHE A 70 0.81 -15.25 -4.94
CA PHE A 70 1.70 -14.16 -4.53
C PHE A 70 1.25 -13.45 -3.24
N VAL A 71 -0.06 -13.46 -2.96
CA VAL A 71 -0.60 -12.88 -1.73
C VAL A 71 -0.18 -13.69 -0.50
N LYS A 72 -0.25 -15.02 -0.57
CA LYS A 72 0.14 -15.88 0.57
C LYS A 72 1.61 -15.70 0.92
N ILE A 73 2.48 -15.74 -0.09
CA ILE A 73 3.92 -15.52 0.08
C ILE A 73 4.17 -14.11 0.63
N GLY A 74 3.47 -13.11 0.07
CA GLY A 74 3.53 -11.73 0.54
C GLY A 74 3.19 -11.59 2.01
N TYR A 75 2.09 -12.17 2.48
CA TYR A 75 1.71 -12.09 3.90
C TYR A 75 2.76 -12.71 4.82
N VAL A 76 3.34 -13.86 4.46
CA VAL A 76 4.39 -14.49 5.27
C VAL A 76 5.60 -13.57 5.38
N ILE A 77 6.06 -13.03 4.25
CA ILE A 77 7.22 -12.13 4.21
C ILE A 77 6.93 -10.81 4.95
N ALA A 78 5.74 -10.23 4.73
CA ALA A 78 5.33 -8.98 5.38
C ALA A 78 5.21 -9.13 6.89
N LEU A 79 4.64 -10.24 7.37
CA LEU A 79 4.54 -10.52 8.80
C LEU A 79 5.92 -10.79 9.40
N ALA A 80 6.82 -11.46 8.69
CA ALA A 80 8.20 -11.65 9.14
C ALA A 80 8.93 -10.30 9.31
N PHE A 81 8.96 -9.47 8.27
CA PHE A 81 9.58 -8.13 8.34
C PHE A 81 8.88 -7.22 9.35
N GLY A 82 7.55 -7.14 9.31
CA GLY A 82 6.77 -6.30 10.21
C GLY A 82 6.99 -6.69 11.66
N SER A 83 6.92 -7.98 12.00
CA SER A 83 7.17 -8.45 13.37
C SER A 83 8.61 -8.18 13.79
N TYR A 84 9.57 -8.37 12.88
CA TYR A 84 10.96 -8.04 13.17
C TYR A 84 11.14 -6.56 13.53
N PHE A 85 10.58 -5.64 12.73
CA PHE A 85 10.64 -4.20 13.04
C PHE A 85 9.92 -3.83 14.33
N LEU A 86 8.82 -4.52 14.66
CA LEU A 86 8.03 -4.23 15.85
C LEU A 86 8.73 -4.69 17.14
N PHE A 87 9.26 -5.92 17.14
CA PHE A 87 9.76 -6.57 18.35
C PHE A 87 11.26 -6.43 18.57
N MET A 88 12.06 -6.18 17.52
CA MET A 88 13.52 -6.07 17.66
C MET A 88 13.92 -4.61 17.83
N PRO A 89 14.36 -4.17 19.04
CA PRO A 89 14.63 -2.76 19.28
C PRO A 89 15.77 -2.20 18.43
N LYS A 90 16.73 -3.07 18.07
CA LYS A 90 17.89 -2.77 17.21
C LYS A 90 17.55 -2.66 15.71
N ALA A 91 16.30 -2.92 15.32
CA ALA A 91 15.89 -2.80 13.92
C ALA A 91 15.73 -1.33 13.49
N VAL A 92 15.51 -0.43 14.45
CA VAL A 92 15.44 1.02 14.23
C VAL A 92 16.41 1.68 15.19
N ASN A 93 17.45 2.30 14.64
CA ASN A 93 18.50 2.97 15.40
C ASN A 93 18.18 4.44 15.62
N ASP A 94 17.65 5.11 14.59
CA ASP A 94 17.35 6.53 14.63
C ASP A 94 16.15 6.87 13.73
N ALA A 95 15.47 7.97 14.07
CA ALA A 95 14.33 8.49 13.35
C ALA A 95 14.40 10.03 13.32
N ILE A 96 14.78 10.56 12.17
CA ILE A 96 15.01 12.00 11.98
C ILE A 96 13.84 12.57 11.17
N CYS A 97 13.29 13.68 11.66
CA CYS A 97 12.29 14.46 10.92
C CYS A 97 12.99 15.42 9.96
N GLY A 98 12.86 15.19 8.65
CA GLY A 98 13.34 16.08 7.58
C GLY A 98 12.37 17.24 7.27
N GLY A 99 11.44 17.55 8.18
CA GLY A 99 10.37 18.54 8.00
C GLY A 99 9.20 18.02 7.18
N ASN A 100 9.44 17.67 5.91
CA ASN A 100 8.39 17.20 4.98
C ASN A 100 8.34 15.68 4.80
N TYR A 101 9.31 14.96 5.36
CA TYR A 101 9.41 13.52 5.31
C TYR A 101 10.20 13.02 6.53
N VAL A 102 10.01 11.76 6.89
CA VAL A 102 10.79 11.11 7.95
C VAL A 102 11.84 10.19 7.35
N ILE A 103 13.03 10.24 7.93
CA ILE A 103 14.12 9.32 7.64
C ILE A 103 14.22 8.34 8.81
N ILE A 104 14.02 7.06 8.53
CA ILE A 104 14.16 6.00 9.53
C ILE A 104 15.42 5.21 9.18
N SER A 105 16.38 5.24 10.10
CA SER A 105 17.68 4.62 9.93
C SER A 105 17.78 3.35 10.77
N GLY A 106 18.39 2.32 10.21
CA GLY A 106 18.63 1.06 10.90
C GLY A 106 19.76 0.26 10.24
N GLN A 107 19.69 -1.06 10.35
CA GLN A 107 20.73 -1.94 9.80
C GLN A 107 20.69 -1.93 8.25
N GLU A 108 21.76 -1.47 7.59
CA GLU A 108 21.81 -1.28 6.13
C GLU A 108 21.38 -2.52 5.33
N GLY A 109 21.87 -3.70 5.72
CA GLY A 109 21.49 -4.95 5.06
C GLY A 109 19.99 -5.23 5.14
N LEU A 110 19.37 -5.01 6.30
CA LEU A 110 17.94 -5.24 6.51
C LEU A 110 17.08 -4.28 5.67
N TYR A 111 17.44 -2.99 5.65
CA TYR A 111 16.70 -1.98 4.88
C TYR A 111 16.87 -2.17 3.38
N GLY A 112 18.03 -2.65 2.92
CA GLY A 112 18.23 -3.07 1.54
C GLY A 112 17.31 -4.23 1.16
N PHE A 113 17.29 -5.32 1.93
CA PHE A 113 16.39 -6.45 1.71
C PHE A 113 14.92 -6.06 1.76
N TRP A 114 14.55 -5.23 2.73
CA TRP A 114 13.19 -4.70 2.86
C TRP A 114 12.82 -3.81 1.66
N GLY A 115 13.74 -3.00 1.15
CA GLY A 115 13.55 -2.21 -0.06
C GLY A 115 13.28 -3.07 -1.30
N TYR A 116 14.06 -4.14 -1.50
CA TYR A 116 13.80 -5.10 -2.59
C TYR A 116 12.43 -5.76 -2.47
N TYR A 117 12.05 -6.17 -1.26
CA TYR A 117 10.70 -6.66 -1.00
C TYR A 117 9.65 -5.60 -1.38
N TYR A 118 9.80 -4.38 -0.88
CA TYR A 118 8.81 -3.32 -1.06
C TYR A 118 8.62 -2.98 -2.56
N PHE A 119 9.70 -2.67 -3.26
CA PHE A 119 9.65 -2.37 -4.70
C PHE A 119 9.25 -3.58 -5.54
N GLY A 120 9.74 -4.78 -5.19
CA GLY A 120 9.38 -6.03 -5.87
C GLY A 120 7.87 -6.27 -5.81
N PHE A 121 7.25 -6.10 -4.65
CA PHE A 121 5.80 -6.26 -4.50
C PHE A 121 4.99 -5.18 -5.23
N LEU A 122 5.49 -3.95 -5.32
CA LEU A 122 4.84 -2.91 -6.14
C LEU A 122 4.87 -3.25 -7.64
N LEU A 123 6.01 -3.73 -8.14
CA LEU A 123 6.13 -4.18 -9.53
C LEU A 123 5.26 -5.42 -9.81
N LEU A 124 5.21 -6.37 -8.87
CA LEU A 124 4.32 -7.53 -8.96
C LEU A 124 2.85 -7.11 -8.98
N ALA A 125 2.44 -6.11 -8.21
CA ALA A 125 1.09 -5.59 -8.24
C ALA A 125 0.73 -4.99 -9.61
N LEU A 126 1.64 -4.20 -10.21
CA LEU A 126 1.47 -3.67 -11.56
C LEU A 126 1.38 -4.79 -12.60
N TRP A 127 2.25 -5.80 -12.49
CA TRP A 127 2.23 -6.97 -13.36
C TRP A 127 0.89 -7.71 -13.30
N GLU A 128 0.43 -8.04 -12.10
CA GLU A 128 -0.86 -8.70 -11.87
C GLU A 128 -2.03 -7.86 -12.40
N ALA A 129 -1.99 -6.54 -12.25
CA ALA A 129 -3.02 -5.66 -12.82
C ALA A 129 -3.04 -5.72 -14.36
N MET A 130 -1.87 -5.67 -15.01
CA MET A 130 -1.75 -5.77 -16.47
C MET A 130 -2.17 -7.14 -17.00
N GLU A 131 -1.77 -8.21 -16.32
CA GLU A 131 -2.17 -9.58 -16.66
C GLU A 131 -3.69 -9.76 -16.51
N GLY A 132 -4.27 -9.17 -15.46
CA GLY A 132 -5.72 -9.12 -15.25
C GLY A 132 -6.47 -8.43 -16.39
N ILE A 133 -5.92 -7.34 -16.95
CA ILE A 133 -6.52 -6.63 -18.10
C ILE A 133 -6.54 -7.53 -19.34
N LYS A 134 -5.42 -8.24 -19.60
CA LYS A 134 -5.30 -9.18 -20.72
C LYS A 134 -6.31 -10.33 -20.59
N LYS A 135 -6.41 -10.94 -19.40
CA LYS A 135 -7.36 -12.02 -19.10
C LYS A 135 -8.82 -11.57 -19.12
N SER A 136 -9.10 -10.31 -18.77
CA SER A 136 -10.45 -9.74 -18.71
C SER A 136 -10.96 -9.22 -20.06
N ALA A 137 -10.52 -9.81 -21.18
CA ALA A 137 -10.75 -9.32 -22.54
C ALA A 137 -12.20 -8.87 -22.83
N LYS A 138 -13.19 -9.62 -22.32
CA LYS A 138 -14.63 -9.40 -22.55
C LYS A 138 -15.34 -8.53 -21.50
N LYS A 139 -14.71 -8.21 -20.36
CA LYS A 139 -15.34 -7.47 -19.24
C LYS A 139 -14.84 -6.03 -19.19
N LYS A 140 -15.49 -5.11 -19.92
CA LYS A 140 -15.10 -3.70 -20.04
C LYS A 140 -14.92 -3.00 -18.67
N VAL A 141 -15.86 -3.22 -17.74
CA VAL A 141 -15.79 -2.59 -16.41
C VAL A 141 -14.66 -3.18 -15.55
N MET A 142 -14.35 -4.48 -15.69
CA MET A 142 -13.21 -5.09 -14.98
C MET A 142 -11.87 -4.53 -15.46
N LYS A 143 -11.71 -4.36 -16.78
CA LYS A 143 -10.54 -3.67 -17.36
C LYS A 143 -10.40 -2.25 -16.80
N GLN A 144 -11.51 -1.53 -16.69
CA GLN A 144 -11.53 -0.19 -16.14
C GLN A 144 -11.07 -0.17 -14.67
N ILE A 145 -11.53 -1.11 -13.84
CA ILE A 145 -11.10 -1.23 -12.44
C ILE A 145 -9.58 -1.46 -12.35
N LEU A 146 -9.05 -2.42 -13.10
CA LEU A 146 -7.62 -2.74 -13.12
C LEU A 146 -6.77 -1.59 -13.68
N PHE A 147 -7.27 -0.88 -14.68
CA PHE A 147 -6.62 0.32 -15.21
C PHE A 147 -6.53 1.44 -14.16
N TRP A 148 -7.58 1.65 -13.37
CA TRP A 148 -7.54 2.58 -12.24
C TRP A 148 -6.57 2.16 -11.14
N PHE A 149 -6.37 0.85 -10.93
CA PHE A 149 -5.28 0.38 -10.06
C PHE A 149 -3.92 0.81 -10.62
N ILE A 150 -3.64 0.59 -11.91
CA ILE A 150 -2.38 1.02 -12.53
C ILE A 150 -2.16 2.53 -12.36
N ILE A 151 -3.16 3.36 -12.68
CA ILE A 151 -3.09 4.81 -12.47
C ILE A 151 -2.79 5.14 -11.00
N GLY A 152 -3.46 4.45 -10.08
CA GLY A 152 -3.26 4.61 -8.64
C GLY A 152 -1.84 4.28 -8.18
N TYR A 153 -1.25 3.19 -8.68
CA TYR A 153 0.14 2.85 -8.37
C TYR A 153 1.12 3.87 -8.96
N LEU A 154 0.89 4.30 -10.21
CA LEU A 154 1.72 5.31 -10.85
C LEU A 154 1.66 6.67 -10.15
N SER A 155 0.55 7.01 -9.48
CA SER A 155 0.40 8.31 -8.82
C SER A 155 1.38 8.53 -7.66
N PHE A 156 1.94 7.47 -7.07
CA PHE A 156 2.97 7.58 -6.04
C PHE A 156 4.33 7.04 -6.46
N ILE A 157 4.40 6.11 -7.42
CA ILE A 157 5.67 5.63 -7.97
C ILE A 157 6.33 6.71 -8.83
N LEU A 158 5.59 7.40 -9.71
CA LEU A 158 6.19 8.39 -10.61
C LEU A 158 6.78 9.60 -9.85
N PRO A 159 6.06 10.25 -8.91
CA PRO A 159 6.63 11.35 -8.15
C PRO A 159 7.84 10.91 -7.33
N LEU A 160 7.82 9.71 -6.75
CA LEU A 160 8.99 9.15 -6.07
C LEU A 160 10.18 9.04 -7.02
N THR A 161 9.99 8.43 -8.20
CA THR A 161 11.11 8.24 -9.14
C THR A 161 11.70 9.57 -9.59
N LEU A 162 10.87 10.61 -9.76
CA LEU A 162 11.36 11.96 -10.04
C LEU A 162 12.19 12.48 -8.88
N VAL A 163 11.68 12.44 -7.64
CA VAL A 163 12.41 12.89 -6.45
C VAL A 163 13.72 12.12 -6.27
N TYR A 164 13.71 10.81 -6.51
CA TYR A 164 14.89 9.95 -6.42
C TYR A 164 16.00 10.33 -7.41
N ILE A 165 15.64 10.79 -8.61
CA ILE A 165 16.60 11.22 -9.64
C ILE A 165 17.20 12.59 -9.29
N PHE A 166 16.39 13.51 -8.75
CA PHE A 166 16.85 14.88 -8.47
C PHE A 166 17.50 15.07 -7.10
N ILE A 167 17.18 14.24 -6.09
CA ILE A 167 17.63 14.41 -4.71
C ILE A 167 18.18 13.07 -4.19
N ALA A 168 19.50 12.88 -4.21
CA ALA A 168 20.13 11.63 -3.79
C ALA A 168 19.88 11.29 -2.30
N ASP A 169 19.72 12.30 -1.44
CA ASP A 169 19.46 12.11 0.00
C ASP A 169 18.04 11.59 0.30
N SER A 170 17.12 11.66 -0.67
CA SER A 170 15.74 11.18 -0.53
C SER A 170 15.64 9.65 -0.43
N ARG A 171 16.75 8.93 -0.71
CA ARG A 171 16.85 7.46 -0.63
C ARG A 171 16.51 6.90 0.74
N ASN A 172 16.79 7.67 1.80
CA ASN A 172 16.53 7.25 3.18
C ASN A 172 15.10 7.61 3.65
N GLY A 173 14.36 8.40 2.87
CA GLY A 173 12.98 8.83 3.14
C GLY A 173 11.94 8.29 2.14
N VAL A 174 12.32 7.32 1.30
CA VAL A 174 11.47 6.76 0.22
C VAL A 174 10.07 6.40 0.69
N ALA A 175 9.98 5.68 1.81
CA ALA A 175 8.71 5.19 2.34
C ALA A 175 7.75 6.35 2.70
N SER A 176 8.31 7.39 3.32
CA SER A 176 7.61 8.62 3.71
C SER A 176 7.08 9.37 2.49
N ILE A 177 7.95 9.64 1.52
CA ILE A 177 7.62 10.36 0.29
C ILE A 177 6.53 9.61 -0.50
N MET A 178 6.67 8.29 -0.66
CA MET A 178 5.66 7.48 -1.34
C MET A 178 4.30 7.53 -0.66
N CYS A 179 4.27 7.47 0.67
CA CYS A 179 3.02 7.47 1.41
C CYS A 179 2.30 8.83 1.33
N GLY A 180 3.05 9.94 1.27
CA GLY A 180 2.49 11.27 0.99
C GLY A 180 1.73 11.30 -0.34
N PHE A 181 2.30 10.75 -1.41
CA PHE A 181 1.63 10.65 -2.72
C PHE A 181 0.56 9.55 -2.76
N ALA A 182 0.63 8.54 -1.89
CA ALA A 182 -0.36 7.47 -1.82
C ALA A 182 -1.76 7.95 -1.37
N ILE A 183 -1.89 9.19 -0.90
CA ILE A 183 -3.18 9.86 -0.68
C ILE A 183 -3.99 9.92 -1.99
N PHE A 184 -3.35 10.18 -3.14
CA PHE A 184 -4.02 10.16 -4.44
C PHE A 184 -4.57 8.77 -4.75
N PHE A 185 -3.78 7.73 -4.47
CA PHE A 185 -4.24 6.35 -4.60
C PHE A 185 -5.43 6.05 -3.68
N ALA A 186 -5.40 6.53 -2.44
CA ALA A 186 -6.52 6.39 -1.49
C ALA A 186 -7.83 6.99 -2.04
N PHE A 187 -7.76 8.19 -2.66
CA PHE A 187 -8.92 8.80 -3.31
C PHE A 187 -9.41 7.99 -4.51
N ILE A 188 -8.51 7.54 -5.39
CA ILE A 188 -8.85 6.69 -6.54
C ILE A 188 -9.52 5.40 -6.07
N LEU A 189 -8.97 4.77 -5.03
CA LEU A 189 -9.47 3.53 -4.45
C LEU A 189 -10.89 3.71 -3.87
N ALA A 190 -11.09 4.78 -3.10
CA ALA A 190 -12.36 5.06 -2.43
C ALA A 190 -13.47 5.55 -3.38
N LEU A 191 -13.14 6.40 -4.36
CA LEU A 191 -14.13 7.12 -5.19
C LEU A 191 -14.34 6.50 -6.57
N LYS A 192 -13.37 5.75 -7.11
CA LYS A 192 -13.48 5.12 -8.45
C LYS A 192 -13.52 3.61 -8.36
N ILE A 193 -12.49 3.00 -7.79
CA ILE A 193 -12.33 1.54 -7.79
C ILE A 193 -13.44 0.86 -6.98
N SER A 194 -13.66 1.30 -5.74
CA SER A 194 -14.65 0.67 -4.86
C SER A 194 -16.10 0.76 -5.39
N PRO A 195 -16.60 1.92 -5.87
CA PRO A 195 -17.92 1.99 -6.48
C PRO A 195 -18.06 1.14 -7.75
N LEU A 196 -17.05 1.13 -8.62
CA LEU A 196 -17.07 0.31 -9.85
C LEU A 196 -17.14 -1.20 -9.53
N TYR A 197 -16.39 -1.66 -8.53
CA TYR A 197 -16.43 -3.05 -8.10
C TYR A 197 -17.83 -3.47 -7.62
N HIS A 198 -18.47 -2.64 -6.79
CA HIS A 198 -19.80 -2.91 -6.25
C HIS A 198 -20.91 -2.76 -7.30
N LYS A 199 -20.72 -1.95 -8.34
CA LYS A 199 -21.68 -1.90 -9.45
C LYS A 199 -21.80 -3.25 -10.17
N ILE A 200 -20.68 -3.95 -10.36
CA ILE A 200 -20.67 -5.26 -11.05
C ILE A 200 -21.12 -6.39 -10.11
N HIS A 201 -20.64 -6.40 -8.86
CA HIS A 201 -20.89 -7.52 -7.93
C HIS A 201 -22.12 -7.31 -7.04
N GLY A 202 -22.62 -6.07 -6.91
CA GLY A 202 -23.87 -5.73 -6.23
C GLY A 202 -25.11 -5.92 -7.11
N SER A 203 -25.02 -5.66 -8.43
CA SER A 203 -26.12 -5.94 -9.37
C SER A 203 -26.48 -7.43 -9.40
N SER A 204 -25.48 -8.31 -9.29
CA SER A 204 -25.69 -9.77 -9.27
C SER A 204 -26.56 -10.29 -8.11
N LYS A 205 -26.86 -9.47 -7.09
CA LYS A 205 -27.78 -9.83 -6.01
C LYS A 205 -29.22 -9.33 -6.20
N ASN A 206 -29.45 -8.36 -7.09
CA ASN A 206 -30.79 -7.83 -7.36
C ASN A 206 -31.45 -8.48 -8.58
N ASP A 207 -30.71 -9.22 -9.41
CA ASP A 207 -31.25 -9.98 -10.54
C ASP A 207 -31.68 -11.42 -10.14
N LEU A 208 -31.81 -11.69 -8.85
CA LEU A 208 -32.17 -12.98 -8.24
C LEU A 208 -33.33 -12.85 -7.22
N LEU A 209 -34.08 -11.75 -7.28
CA LEU A 209 -35.33 -11.52 -6.55
C LEU A 209 -36.45 -11.21 -7.52
#